data_AF-A0A965Q5V2-F1
#
_entry.id   AF-A0A965Q5V2-F1
#
_cell.length_a   1.000
_cell.length_b   1.000
_cell.length_c   1.000
_cell.angle_alpha   90.00
_cell.angle_beta   90.00
_cell.angle_gamma   90.00
#
_symmetry.space_group_name_H-M   'P 1'
#
loop_
_entity.id
_entity.type
_entity.pdbx_description
1 polymer ?
#
loop_
_entity_poly.entity_id
_entity_poly.type
_entity_poly.pdbx_seq_one_letter_code
_entity_poly.pdbx_strand_id
1 'polypeptide(L)'
;MNQYPKWKYGLVLIAIFIGLIYSVPNFFGESPAVQIMPTKASDKLDLSILATIESTLKEASLPFDGIIQEPNGVKVKFSNPDGQVKAKDALQNALGGNYVIALNLVSKSPSWLSKIGAIPMYLGLDLRGGVHFLLQVDMKAAAEKAAESYLNDFRMTLRKERISYIGASRLNEIVKLQFDSQEELEKAKKLIKVNYPDLMVNESSSGKDKALDIGMSEMGKKKIQEFALKQNLQTLHNRINELGVAEPIIQQQGLDRIVVQLPGVQDTAKAKEILGRTATLEIRLVDEDKTDIATLESAQKGNTPFGDDLFKDRDGRAILVKKNVLLTGDRITDAGPGVDQQSGRSVVHVTLDGRGSNIFKQVTRENVGKRLAILLIEKGQTEVVTAPVIQQEIGGGRVQISGMNSPQEATDISLLLRAGALAAPMQIIEERTVGPSMGEENIKRGIHST
;
A
#
# COMPACT_ATOMS: atom_id res chain seq x y z
N MET A 1 -39.39 -30.42 41.99
CA MET A 1 -40.66 -29.84 41.48
C MET A 1 -40.30 -28.92 40.31
N ASN A 2 -40.73 -29.23 39.09
CA ASN A 2 -40.38 -28.44 37.90
C ASN A 2 -41.24 -27.16 37.87
N GLN A 3 -40.60 -25.99 37.97
CA GLN A 3 -41.30 -24.70 38.12
C GLN A 3 -41.75 -24.09 36.79
N TYR A 4 -41.26 -24.60 35.65
CA TYR A 4 -41.60 -24.08 34.32
C TYR A 4 -42.44 -25.07 33.48
N PRO A 5 -43.19 -24.58 32.48
CA PRO A 5 -43.83 -25.44 31.48
C PRO A 5 -42.81 -26.27 30.67
N LYS A 6 -43.17 -27.50 30.29
CA LYS A 6 -42.29 -28.44 29.54
C LYS A 6 -41.68 -27.85 28.26
N TRP A 7 -42.40 -26.99 27.55
CA TRP A 7 -41.91 -26.35 26.33
C TRP A 7 -40.75 -25.37 26.60
N LYS A 8 -40.70 -24.71 27.77
CA LYS A 8 -39.58 -23.84 28.14
C LYS A 8 -38.30 -24.63 28.36
N TYR A 9 -38.40 -25.80 28.99
CA TYR A 9 -37.27 -26.73 29.11
C TYR A 9 -36.83 -27.26 27.75
N GLY A 10 -37.77 -27.55 26.84
CA GLY A 10 -37.47 -27.90 25.45
C GLY A 10 -36.71 -26.79 24.71
N LEU A 11 -37.12 -25.53 24.87
CA LEU A 11 -36.43 -24.38 24.29
C LEU A 11 -35.02 -24.21 24.86
N VAL A 12 -34.85 -24.35 26.18
CA VAL A 12 -33.53 -24.30 26.83
C VAL A 12 -32.61 -25.40 26.30
N LEU A 13 -33.10 -26.62 26.15
CA LEU A 13 -32.31 -27.73 25.58
C LEU A 13 -31.90 -27.44 24.13
N ILE A 14 -32.80 -26.89 23.31
CA ILE A 14 -32.48 -26.50 21.93
C ILE A 14 -31.42 -25.38 21.92
N ALA A 15 -31.56 -24.36 22.77
CA ALA A 15 -30.59 -23.28 22.87
C ALA A 15 -29.20 -23.78 23.30
N ILE A 16 -29.14 -24.68 24.28
CA ILE A 16 -27.89 -25.34 24.70
C ILE A 16 -27.30 -26.18 23.56
N PHE A 17 -28.12 -26.94 22.86
CA PHE A 17 -27.67 -27.77 21.74
C PHE A 17 -27.09 -26.93 20.59
N ILE A 18 -27.74 -25.82 20.24
CA ILE A 18 -27.21 -24.87 19.25
C ILE A 18 -25.90 -24.24 19.77
N GLY A 19 -25.85 -23.81 21.03
CA GLY A 19 -24.62 -23.28 21.65
C GLY A 19 -23.46 -24.27 21.63
N LEU A 20 -23.74 -25.56 21.86
CA LEU A 20 -22.75 -26.64 21.73
C LEU A 20 -22.26 -26.77 20.29
N ILE A 21 -23.14 -26.82 19.29
CA ILE A 21 -22.75 -26.91 17.87
C ILE A 21 -21.85 -25.74 17.46
N TYR A 22 -22.16 -24.51 17.89
CA TYR A 22 -21.39 -23.32 17.54
C TYR A 22 -20.08 -23.17 18.35
N SER A 23 -19.93 -23.89 19.46
CA SER A 23 -18.68 -23.89 20.25
C SER A 23 -17.72 -25.03 19.87
N VAL A 24 -18.22 -26.11 19.28
CA VAL A 24 -17.45 -27.27 18.79
C VAL A 24 -16.25 -26.89 17.89
N PRO A 25 -16.32 -25.93 16.95
CA PRO A 25 -15.17 -25.52 16.14
C PRO A 25 -13.92 -25.14 16.94
N ASN A 26 -14.08 -24.56 18.14
CA ASN A 26 -12.97 -24.10 18.99
C ASN A 26 -12.10 -25.25 19.52
N PHE A 27 -12.64 -26.47 19.59
CA PHE A 27 -11.93 -27.64 20.11
C PHE A 27 -11.03 -28.32 19.08
N PHE A 28 -11.19 -28.01 17.79
CA PHE A 28 -10.38 -28.63 16.73
C PHE A 28 -8.96 -28.03 16.66
N GLY A 29 -8.76 -26.81 17.14
CA GLY A 29 -7.48 -26.11 17.06
C GLY A 29 -7.04 -25.81 15.62
N GLU A 30 -5.75 -25.52 15.44
CA GLU A 30 -5.17 -25.16 14.15
C GLU A 30 -4.18 -26.23 13.64
N SER A 31 -4.06 -26.34 12.31
CA SER A 31 -3.05 -27.11 11.60
C SER A 31 -2.00 -26.16 11.02
N PRO A 32 -0.69 -26.44 11.21
CA PRO A 32 0.38 -25.90 10.40
C PRO A 32 0.04 -26.00 8.91
N ALA A 33 0.15 -24.91 8.17
CA ALA A 33 -0.14 -24.90 6.75
C ALA A 33 0.83 -24.03 5.95
N VAL A 34 1.31 -24.51 4.82
CA VAL A 34 2.05 -23.66 3.88
C VAL A 34 1.06 -23.07 2.90
N GLN A 35 0.96 -21.75 2.90
CA GLN A 35 0.17 -20.99 1.94
C GLN A 35 1.07 -20.59 0.78
N ILE A 36 0.63 -20.94 -0.42
CA ILE A 36 1.31 -20.68 -1.67
C ILE A 36 0.40 -19.75 -2.44
N MET A 37 0.82 -18.51 -2.57
CA MET A 37 0.17 -17.51 -3.40
C MET A 37 1.16 -17.12 -4.51
N PRO A 38 0.71 -16.85 -5.73
CA PRO A 38 1.60 -16.31 -6.74
C PRO A 38 2.00 -14.86 -6.36
N THR A 39 3.27 -14.45 -6.58
CA THR A 39 3.75 -13.07 -6.34
C THR A 39 3.16 -12.08 -7.31
N LYS A 40 2.79 -12.56 -8.50
CA LYS A 40 2.04 -11.83 -9.51
C LYS A 40 0.73 -12.55 -9.66
N ALA A 41 -0.41 -11.87 -9.56
CA ALA A 41 -1.68 -12.57 -9.65
C ALA A 41 -1.88 -13.29 -11.02
N SER A 42 -1.02 -13.03 -12.04
CA SER A 42 -1.12 -13.56 -13.41
C SER A 42 -0.93 -15.06 -13.54
N ASP A 43 -0.23 -15.66 -12.59
CA ASP A 43 0.00 -17.09 -12.58
C ASP A 43 -1.25 -17.75 -11.99
N LYS A 44 -2.11 -18.30 -12.87
CA LYS A 44 -3.18 -19.20 -12.43
C LYS A 44 -2.54 -20.37 -11.70
N LEU A 45 -3.13 -20.76 -10.57
CA LEU A 45 -2.93 -22.07 -9.98
C LEU A 45 -3.53 -23.13 -10.91
N ASP A 46 -2.81 -23.46 -11.98
CA ASP A 46 -3.15 -24.54 -12.88
C ASP A 46 -3.01 -25.89 -12.16
N LEU A 47 -3.71 -26.91 -12.66
CA LEU A 47 -3.58 -28.30 -12.21
C LEU A 47 -2.12 -28.80 -12.25
N SER A 48 -1.29 -28.20 -13.11
CA SER A 48 0.15 -28.45 -13.20
C SER A 48 0.91 -28.01 -11.94
N ILE A 49 0.54 -26.88 -11.31
CA ILE A 49 1.20 -26.40 -10.09
C ILE A 49 0.80 -27.27 -8.91
N LEU A 50 -0.45 -27.72 -8.83
CA LEU A 50 -0.87 -28.69 -7.83
C LEU A 50 -0.07 -29.99 -7.95
N ALA A 51 0.10 -30.51 -9.17
CA ALA A 51 0.94 -31.67 -9.43
C ALA A 51 2.42 -31.41 -9.08
N THR A 52 2.92 -30.19 -9.34
CA THR A 52 4.29 -29.79 -8.98
C THR A 52 4.48 -29.74 -7.47
N ILE A 53 3.54 -29.13 -6.73
CA ILE A 53 3.53 -29.09 -5.27
C ILE A 53 3.50 -30.52 -4.70
N GLU A 54 2.60 -31.37 -5.18
CA GLU A 54 2.51 -32.76 -4.72
C GLU A 54 3.78 -33.56 -5.02
N SER A 55 4.36 -33.41 -6.22
CA SER A 55 5.59 -34.10 -6.60
C SER A 55 6.79 -33.64 -5.75
N THR A 56 6.92 -32.33 -5.53
CA THR A 56 7.98 -31.74 -4.70
C THR A 56 7.89 -32.23 -3.25
N LEU A 57 6.67 -32.27 -2.68
CA LEU A 57 6.47 -32.76 -1.31
C LEU A 57 6.72 -34.27 -1.20
N LYS A 58 6.35 -35.06 -2.21
CA LYS A 58 6.64 -36.51 -2.26
C LYS A 58 8.14 -36.77 -2.40
N GLU A 59 8.85 -36.04 -3.27
CA GLU A 59 10.29 -36.16 -3.46
C GLU A 59 11.06 -35.77 -2.18
N ALA A 60 10.61 -34.72 -1.49
CA ALA A 60 11.15 -34.32 -0.19
C ALA A 60 10.75 -35.26 0.97
N SER A 61 9.97 -36.32 0.72
CA SER A 61 9.45 -37.24 1.74
C SER A 61 8.67 -36.54 2.87
N LEU A 62 7.91 -35.50 2.53
CA LEU A 62 7.13 -34.71 3.48
C LEU A 62 5.64 -35.11 3.42
N PRO A 63 5.09 -35.79 4.44
CA PRO A 63 3.67 -36.11 4.49
C PRO A 63 2.82 -34.85 4.71
N PHE A 64 1.72 -34.73 3.98
CA PHE A 64 0.74 -33.64 4.12
C PHE A 64 -0.66 -34.20 4.38
N ASP A 65 -1.45 -33.52 5.22
CA ASP A 65 -2.76 -33.98 5.69
C ASP A 65 -3.90 -33.62 4.70
N GLY A 66 -3.65 -32.66 3.81
CA GLY A 66 -4.60 -32.26 2.78
C GLY A 66 -4.24 -30.94 2.11
N ILE A 67 -4.90 -30.67 1.00
CA ILE A 67 -4.69 -29.46 0.20
C ILE A 67 -6.04 -28.73 0.09
N ILE A 68 -6.07 -27.46 0.48
CA ILE A 68 -7.21 -26.56 0.31
C ILE A 68 -6.89 -25.62 -0.85
N GLN A 69 -7.75 -25.61 -1.85
CA GLN A 69 -7.70 -24.63 -2.94
C GLN A 69 -8.54 -23.41 -2.56
N GLU A 70 -7.94 -22.24 -2.68
CA GLU A 70 -8.61 -20.95 -2.53
C GLU A 70 -8.55 -20.18 -3.86
N PRO A 71 -9.44 -19.20 -4.09
CA PRO A 71 -9.49 -18.45 -5.35
C PRO A 71 -8.15 -17.84 -5.78
N ASN A 72 -7.29 -17.48 -4.81
CA ASN A 72 -6.02 -16.79 -5.02
C ASN A 72 -4.82 -17.55 -4.44
N GLY A 73 -4.94 -18.85 -4.15
CA GLY A 73 -3.87 -19.57 -3.45
C GLY A 73 -4.15 -21.04 -3.19
N VAL A 74 -3.11 -21.76 -2.78
CA VAL A 74 -3.21 -23.13 -2.26
C VAL A 74 -2.67 -23.16 -0.85
N LYS A 75 -3.39 -23.82 0.06
CA LYS A 75 -2.95 -24.08 1.43
C LYS A 75 -2.76 -25.57 1.61
N VAL A 76 -1.52 -25.99 1.86
CA VAL A 76 -1.17 -27.38 2.15
C VAL A 76 -1.08 -27.54 3.67
N LYS A 77 -1.84 -28.47 4.23
CA LYS A 77 -1.85 -28.76 5.68
C LYS A 77 -0.78 -29.78 6.02
N PHE A 78 -0.10 -29.57 7.14
CA PHE A 78 0.91 -30.45 7.70
C PHE A 78 0.54 -30.85 9.12
N SER A 79 1.04 -32.02 9.53
CA SER A 79 0.79 -32.58 10.85
C SER A 79 1.62 -31.89 11.94
N ASN A 80 2.78 -31.32 11.58
CA ASN A 80 3.69 -30.65 12.51
C ASN A 80 4.31 -29.35 11.92
N PRO A 81 4.75 -28.41 12.78
CA PRO A 81 5.43 -27.18 12.35
C PRO A 81 6.75 -27.44 11.61
N ASP A 82 7.52 -28.45 12.01
CA ASP A 82 8.82 -28.75 11.38
C ASP A 82 8.65 -29.19 9.91
N GLY A 83 7.61 -29.98 9.62
CA GLY A 83 7.23 -30.37 8.28
C GLY A 83 6.77 -29.19 7.45
N GLN A 84 6.06 -28.24 8.07
CA GLN A 84 5.66 -26.99 7.43
C GLN A 84 6.87 -26.12 7.04
N VAL A 85 7.87 -25.97 7.92
CA VAL A 85 9.09 -25.20 7.63
C VAL A 85 9.91 -25.86 6.51
N LYS A 86 10.14 -27.18 6.60
CA LYS A 86 10.84 -27.93 5.54
C LYS A 86 10.09 -27.87 4.20
N ALA A 87 8.76 -27.94 4.24
CA ALA A 87 7.93 -27.80 3.06
C ALA A 87 8.04 -26.40 2.45
N LYS A 88 8.06 -25.35 3.27
CA LYS A 88 8.29 -23.97 2.80
C LYS A 88 9.60 -23.88 2.03
N ASP A 89 10.70 -24.39 2.59
CA ASP A 89 12.02 -24.30 1.96
C ASP A 89 12.08 -25.12 0.66
N ALA A 90 11.54 -26.34 0.66
CA ALA A 90 11.48 -27.20 -0.52
C ALA A 90 10.64 -26.57 -1.65
N LEU A 91 9.46 -26.06 -1.30
CA LEU A 91 8.56 -25.42 -2.25
C LEU A 91 9.12 -24.09 -2.74
N GLN A 92 9.85 -23.34 -1.90
CA GLN A 92 10.46 -22.07 -2.30
C GLN A 92 11.60 -22.27 -3.30
N ASN A 93 12.38 -23.34 -3.14
CA ASN A 93 13.40 -23.73 -4.11
C ASN A 93 12.79 -24.24 -5.42
N ALA A 94 11.67 -24.97 -5.37
CA ALA A 94 11.02 -25.55 -6.55
C ALA A 94 10.19 -24.55 -7.37
N LEU A 95 9.44 -23.67 -6.69
CA LEU A 95 8.53 -22.70 -7.33
C LEU A 95 9.22 -21.36 -7.64
N GLY A 96 10.36 -21.08 -7.01
CA GLY A 96 11.16 -19.87 -7.25
C GLY A 96 10.50 -18.57 -6.76
N GLY A 97 11.02 -17.44 -7.22
CA GLY A 97 10.60 -16.09 -6.79
C GLY A 97 9.23 -15.62 -7.31
N ASN A 98 8.53 -16.44 -8.08
CA ASN A 98 7.21 -16.11 -8.64
C ASN A 98 6.05 -16.47 -7.68
N TYR A 99 6.34 -17.09 -6.54
CA TYR A 99 5.34 -17.48 -5.55
C TYR A 99 5.72 -16.99 -4.15
N VAL A 100 4.77 -16.29 -3.52
CA VAL A 100 4.73 -15.94 -2.11
C VAL A 100 4.39 -17.21 -1.34
N ILE A 101 5.43 -17.87 -0.85
CA ILE A 101 5.27 -18.98 0.08
C ILE A 101 5.33 -18.42 1.49
N ALA A 102 4.24 -18.61 2.24
CA ALA A 102 4.09 -18.11 3.59
C ALA A 102 3.66 -19.24 4.51
N LEU A 103 4.20 -19.24 5.72
CA LEU A 103 3.76 -20.10 6.78
C LEU A 103 2.47 -19.53 7.38
N ASN A 104 1.42 -20.34 7.49
CA ASN A 104 0.11 -19.97 8.03
C ASN A 104 -0.43 -21.08 8.95
N LEU A 105 -1.51 -20.78 9.67
CA LEU A 105 -2.27 -21.71 10.49
C LEU A 105 -3.72 -21.73 10.02
N VAL A 106 -4.24 -22.93 9.75
CA VAL A 106 -5.61 -23.11 9.24
C VAL A 106 -6.42 -23.94 10.23
N SER A 107 -7.69 -23.60 10.44
CA SER A 107 -8.58 -24.38 11.30
C SER A 107 -8.63 -25.86 10.89
N LYS A 108 -8.57 -26.74 11.90
CA LYS A 108 -8.83 -28.19 11.76
C LYS A 108 -10.33 -28.52 11.76
N SER A 109 -11.21 -27.53 11.98
CA SER A 109 -12.66 -27.74 12.01
C SER A 109 -13.17 -28.34 10.68
N PRO A 110 -14.06 -29.35 10.73
CA PRO A 110 -14.72 -29.88 9.54
C PRO A 110 -15.42 -28.80 8.70
N SER A 111 -15.39 -28.96 7.38
CA SER A 111 -15.94 -27.97 6.44
C SER A 111 -17.46 -27.77 6.54
N TRP A 112 -18.19 -28.73 7.10
CA TRP A 112 -19.64 -28.59 7.33
C TRP A 112 -19.96 -27.58 8.44
N LEU A 113 -19.09 -27.41 9.44
CA LEU A 113 -19.26 -26.40 10.50
C LEU A 113 -19.12 -24.99 9.94
N SER A 114 -18.11 -24.76 9.10
CA SER A 114 -17.94 -23.46 8.42
C SER A 114 -19.11 -23.14 7.49
N LYS A 115 -19.76 -24.14 6.87
CA LYS A 115 -20.92 -23.94 5.98
C LYS A 115 -22.17 -23.47 6.72
N ILE A 116 -22.33 -23.80 7.99
CA ILE A 116 -23.45 -23.33 8.83
C ILE A 116 -23.10 -22.04 9.61
N GLY A 117 -21.95 -21.41 9.30
CA GLY A 117 -21.47 -20.22 9.99
C GLY A 117 -20.88 -20.48 11.38
N ALA A 118 -20.66 -21.75 11.76
CA ALA A 118 -19.95 -22.11 12.98
C ALA A 118 -18.44 -22.02 12.74
N ILE A 119 -17.90 -20.80 12.82
CA ILE A 119 -16.48 -20.46 12.65
C ILE A 119 -15.83 -20.44 14.04
N PRO A 120 -14.59 -20.94 14.22
CA PRO A 120 -13.89 -20.81 15.49
C PRO A 120 -13.69 -19.34 15.88
N MET A 121 -13.61 -19.08 17.18
CA MET A 121 -13.32 -17.77 17.74
C MET A 121 -11.90 -17.33 17.34
N TYR A 122 -11.77 -16.05 17.00
CA TYR A 122 -10.46 -15.46 16.72
C TYR A 122 -9.63 -15.36 17.99
N LEU A 123 -8.39 -15.82 17.88
CA LEU A 123 -7.42 -15.80 18.95
C LEU A 123 -6.48 -14.61 18.75
N GLY A 124 -6.30 -13.81 19.80
CA GLY A 124 -5.33 -12.71 19.80
C GLY A 124 -3.88 -13.21 19.71
N LEU A 125 -2.94 -12.27 19.57
CA LEU A 125 -1.51 -12.54 19.47
C LEU A 125 -0.99 -13.47 20.58
N ASP A 126 -1.47 -13.28 21.81
CA ASP A 126 -1.02 -14.03 22.98
C ASP A 126 -1.48 -15.50 23.00
N LEU A 127 -2.46 -15.85 22.15
CA LEU A 127 -3.05 -17.19 22.06
C LEU A 127 -2.71 -17.87 20.74
N ARG A 128 -2.63 -17.13 19.63
CA ARG A 128 -2.31 -17.66 18.29
C ARG A 128 -0.83 -17.58 17.94
N GLY A 129 -0.06 -16.79 18.68
CA GLY A 129 1.27 -16.34 18.25
C GLY A 129 1.18 -15.34 17.09
N GLY A 130 2.32 -14.79 16.70
CA GLY A 130 2.41 -13.79 15.65
C GLY A 130 3.48 -12.73 15.92
N VAL A 131 3.30 -11.56 15.32
CA VAL A 131 4.23 -10.44 15.45
C VAL A 131 3.55 -9.17 15.96
N HIS A 132 4.27 -8.45 16.80
CA HIS A 132 3.95 -7.10 17.28
C HIS A 132 5.04 -6.15 16.84
N PHE A 133 4.67 -5.12 16.07
CA PHE A 133 5.54 -4.04 15.65
C PHE A 133 5.08 -2.72 16.25
N LEU A 134 6.05 -1.95 16.77
CA LEU A 134 5.87 -0.54 17.03
C LEU A 134 6.62 0.26 15.97
N LEU A 135 5.87 0.97 15.15
CA LEU A 135 6.37 1.81 14.07
C LEU A 135 6.39 3.27 14.51
N GLN A 136 7.45 4.01 14.21
CA GLN A 136 7.53 5.45 14.39
C GLN A 136 7.54 6.14 13.02
N VAL A 137 6.67 7.13 12.84
CA VAL A 137 6.57 7.95 11.64
C VAL A 137 7.60 9.08 11.68
N ASP A 138 8.35 9.28 10.60
CA ASP A 138 9.28 10.40 10.48
C ASP A 138 8.52 11.70 10.21
N MET A 139 8.20 12.43 11.29
CA MET A 139 7.47 13.69 11.23
C MET A 139 8.25 14.81 10.54
N LYS A 140 9.58 14.75 10.55
CA LYS A 140 10.40 15.72 9.85
C LYS A 140 10.28 15.53 8.34
N ALA A 141 10.38 14.28 7.88
CA ALA A 141 10.16 13.95 6.48
C ALA A 141 8.73 14.30 6.01
N ALA A 142 7.71 14.13 6.87
CA ALA A 142 6.34 14.57 6.58
C ALA A 142 6.26 16.09 6.35
N ALA A 143 6.90 16.88 7.22
CA ALA A 143 6.92 18.33 7.10
C ALA A 143 7.68 18.79 5.85
N GLU A 144 8.82 18.16 5.53
CA GLU A 144 9.59 18.42 4.32
C GLU A 144 8.78 18.14 3.04
N LYS A 145 8.07 17.01 2.99
CA LYS A 145 7.20 16.64 1.86
C LYS A 145 6.00 17.58 1.72
N ALA A 146 5.42 17.99 2.84
CA ALA A 146 4.35 18.99 2.83
C ALA A 146 4.85 20.36 2.31
N ALA A 147 6.05 20.79 2.70
CA ALA A 147 6.67 22.00 2.17
C ALA A 147 6.93 21.92 0.65
N GLU A 148 7.32 20.75 0.14
CA GLU A 148 7.45 20.51 -1.30
C GLU A 148 6.11 20.59 -2.04
N SER A 149 5.05 20.01 -1.47
CA SER A 149 3.68 20.15 -2.03
C SER A 149 3.26 21.63 -2.06
N TYR A 150 3.49 22.38 -0.99
CA TYR A 150 3.17 23.81 -0.96
C TYR A 150 3.98 24.63 -1.96
N LEU A 151 5.26 24.31 -2.15
CA LEU A 151 6.10 24.95 -3.17
C LEU A 151 5.48 24.80 -4.57
N ASN A 152 5.01 23.59 -4.91
CA ASN A 152 4.36 23.34 -6.19
C ASN A 152 3.02 24.09 -6.32
N ASP A 153 2.21 24.07 -5.25
CA ASP A 153 0.95 24.81 -5.20
C ASP A 153 1.15 26.32 -5.35
N PHE A 154 2.18 26.90 -4.72
CA PHE A 154 2.51 28.32 -4.86
C PHE A 154 2.95 28.64 -6.30
N ARG A 155 3.81 27.82 -6.91
CA ARG A 155 4.23 28.01 -8.31
C ARG A 155 3.04 28.00 -9.27
N MET A 156 2.03 27.16 -9.02
CA MET A 156 0.82 27.12 -9.82
C MET A 156 -0.08 28.34 -9.57
N THR A 157 -0.30 28.67 -8.30
CA THR A 157 -1.19 29.77 -7.89
C THR A 157 -0.65 31.13 -8.31
N LEU A 158 0.65 31.38 -8.14
CA LEU A 158 1.30 32.63 -8.57
C LEU A 158 1.24 32.80 -10.09
N ARG A 159 1.44 31.72 -10.86
CA ARG A 159 1.28 31.75 -12.32
C ARG A 159 -0.15 32.07 -12.74
N LYS A 160 -1.14 31.47 -12.07
CA LYS A 160 -2.56 31.71 -12.33
C LYS A 160 -2.96 33.18 -12.09
N GLU A 161 -2.49 33.76 -10.98
CA GLU A 161 -2.73 35.16 -10.62
C GLU A 161 -1.77 36.15 -11.33
N ARG A 162 -0.91 35.65 -12.22
CA ARG A 162 0.09 36.44 -12.97
C ARG A 162 1.02 37.27 -12.07
N ILE A 163 1.45 36.69 -10.97
CA ILE A 163 2.46 37.27 -10.07
C ILE A 163 3.81 36.69 -10.47
N SER A 164 4.75 37.55 -10.88
CA SER A 164 6.09 37.11 -11.27
C SER A 164 6.91 36.72 -10.04
N TYR A 165 7.88 35.83 -10.23
CA TYR A 165 8.83 35.45 -9.18
C TYR A 165 10.16 35.03 -9.83
N ILE A 166 11.27 35.34 -9.17
CA ILE A 166 12.63 35.04 -9.64
C ILE A 166 12.98 33.58 -9.33
N GLY A 167 12.63 33.14 -8.13
CA GLY A 167 13.05 31.85 -7.61
C GLY A 167 12.07 31.33 -6.58
N ALA A 168 11.86 30.02 -6.60
CA ALA A 168 11.03 29.33 -5.63
C ALA A 168 11.78 28.07 -5.21
N SER A 169 12.23 28.03 -3.96
CA SER A 169 13.06 26.96 -3.42
C SER A 169 12.54 26.51 -2.05
N ARG A 170 12.85 25.27 -1.69
CA ARG A 170 12.60 24.72 -0.36
C ARG A 170 13.90 24.71 0.41
N LEU A 171 13.85 25.16 1.66
CA LEU A 171 14.92 25.02 2.64
C LEU A 171 14.36 24.24 3.84
N ASN A 172 14.55 22.92 3.86
CA ASN A 172 13.96 22.00 4.85
C ASN A 172 12.42 22.09 4.87
N GLU A 173 11.84 22.63 5.94
CA GLU A 173 10.39 22.78 6.15
C GLU A 173 9.88 24.16 5.68
N ILE A 174 10.78 25.07 5.28
CA ILE A 174 10.46 26.44 4.89
C ILE A 174 10.48 26.56 3.37
N VAL A 175 9.47 27.20 2.81
CA VAL A 175 9.42 27.55 1.39
C VAL A 175 9.89 29.00 1.23
N LYS A 176 10.94 29.20 0.43
CA LYS A 176 11.48 30.52 0.12
C LYS A 176 11.08 30.94 -1.30
N LEU A 177 10.35 32.04 -1.40
CA LEU A 177 9.95 32.67 -2.66
C LEU A 177 10.68 33.99 -2.82
N GLN A 178 11.28 34.23 -3.99
CA GLN A 178 12.01 35.45 -4.33
C GLN A 178 11.28 36.21 -5.45
N PHE A 179 11.16 37.52 -5.32
CA PHE A 179 10.38 38.40 -6.20
C PHE A 179 11.24 39.50 -6.80
N ASP A 180 10.80 40.07 -7.93
CA ASP A 180 11.49 41.16 -8.61
C ASP A 180 11.20 42.54 -7.98
N SER A 181 10.04 42.69 -7.35
CA SER A 181 9.45 43.95 -6.92
C SER A 181 8.74 43.77 -5.57
N GLN A 182 8.70 44.86 -4.79
CA GLN A 182 8.03 44.85 -3.49
C GLN A 182 6.50 44.74 -3.65
N GLU A 183 5.96 45.24 -4.77
CA GLU A 183 4.54 45.14 -5.08
C GLU A 183 4.08 43.70 -5.32
N GLU A 184 4.85 42.92 -6.09
CA GLU A 184 4.55 41.51 -6.31
C GLU A 184 4.68 40.69 -5.02
N LEU A 185 5.69 40.99 -4.20
CA LEU A 185 5.87 40.38 -2.90
C LEU A 185 4.64 40.60 -1.99
N GLU A 186 4.16 41.84 -1.86
CA GLU A 186 2.99 42.15 -1.03
C GLU A 186 1.70 41.52 -1.58
N LYS A 187 1.53 41.47 -2.91
CA LYS A 187 0.42 40.75 -3.55
C LYS A 187 0.46 39.26 -3.22
N ALA A 188 1.63 38.62 -3.37
CA ALA A 188 1.83 37.21 -3.06
C ALA A 188 1.59 36.91 -1.57
N LYS A 189 2.13 37.74 -0.68
CA LYS A 189 1.96 37.65 0.77
C LYS A 189 0.49 37.71 1.18
N LYS A 190 -0.29 38.64 0.61
CA LYS A 190 -1.74 38.75 0.87
C LYS A 190 -2.49 37.52 0.35
N LEU A 191 -2.18 37.07 -0.86
CA LEU A 191 -2.80 35.90 -1.49
C LEU A 191 -2.57 34.63 -0.66
N ILE A 192 -1.33 34.39 -0.22
CA ILE A 192 -0.96 33.20 0.53
C ILE A 192 -1.60 33.23 1.93
N LYS A 193 -1.60 34.37 2.63
CA LYS A 193 -2.25 34.48 3.95
C LYS A 193 -3.76 34.22 3.89
N VAL A 194 -4.43 34.62 2.81
CA VAL A 194 -5.88 34.39 2.63
C VAL A 194 -6.17 32.92 2.31
N ASN A 195 -5.39 32.31 1.42
CA ASN A 195 -5.65 30.95 0.95
C ASN A 195 -5.11 29.86 1.91
N TYR A 196 -4.11 30.20 2.74
CA TYR A 196 -3.41 29.26 3.62
C TYR A 196 -3.26 29.83 5.04
N PRO A 197 -4.35 29.86 5.83
CA PRO A 197 -4.34 30.42 7.19
C PRO A 197 -3.44 29.64 8.17
N ASP A 198 -3.10 28.40 7.83
CA ASP A 198 -2.26 27.53 8.66
C ASP A 198 -0.74 27.80 8.51
N LEU A 199 -0.35 28.76 7.65
CA LEU A 199 1.04 29.10 7.36
C LEU A 199 1.47 30.43 8.00
N MET A 200 2.73 30.48 8.43
CA MET A 200 3.42 31.69 8.87
C MET A 200 4.24 32.24 7.71
N VAL A 201 3.84 33.42 7.21
CA VAL A 201 4.52 34.12 6.11
C VAL A 201 5.29 35.30 6.67
N ASN A 202 6.62 35.21 6.62
CA ASN A 202 7.54 36.26 7.07
C ASN A 202 8.34 36.79 5.88
N GLU A 203 8.72 38.06 5.93
CA GLU A 203 9.72 38.61 5.00
C GLU A 203 11.12 38.21 5.46
N SER A 204 11.97 37.81 4.52
CA SER A 204 13.32 37.36 4.83
C SER A 204 14.16 38.52 5.39
N SER A 205 14.86 38.29 6.50
CA SER A 205 15.60 39.33 7.24
C SER A 205 16.85 39.85 6.51
N SER A 206 17.21 39.28 5.36
CA SER A 206 18.23 39.82 4.47
C SER A 206 17.59 40.92 3.60
N GLY A 207 17.48 42.14 4.12
CA GLY A 207 16.78 43.27 3.48
C GLY A 207 17.26 43.71 2.08
N LYS A 208 18.15 42.95 1.43
CA LYS A 208 18.52 43.10 0.01
C LYS A 208 17.77 42.13 -0.91
N ASP A 209 17.27 41.01 -0.39
CA ASP A 209 16.51 40.03 -1.15
C ASP A 209 15.01 40.21 -0.88
N LYS A 210 14.25 40.60 -1.91
CA LYS A 210 12.78 40.66 -1.85
C LYS A 210 12.22 39.24 -1.79
N ALA A 211 12.24 38.64 -0.60
CA ALA A 211 11.91 37.24 -0.39
C ALA A 211 10.92 37.02 0.75
N LEU A 212 10.05 36.02 0.58
CA LEU A 212 9.14 35.50 1.60
C LEU A 212 9.65 34.15 2.08
N ASP A 213 9.80 34.03 3.39
CA ASP A 213 10.04 32.77 4.09
C ASP A 213 8.71 32.28 4.67
N ILE A 214 8.21 31.17 4.12
CA ILE A 214 6.91 30.61 4.44
C ILE A 214 7.13 29.32 5.23
N GLY A 215 6.81 29.36 6.52
CA GLY A 215 6.84 28.21 7.41
C GLY A 215 5.45 27.77 7.85
N MET A 216 5.36 26.62 8.49
CA MET A 216 4.11 26.14 9.07
C MET A 216 3.90 26.77 10.46
N SER A 217 2.68 27.22 10.75
CA SER A 217 2.29 27.54 12.12
C SER A 217 2.28 26.29 12.99
N GLU A 218 2.27 26.44 14.32
CA GLU A 218 2.15 25.30 15.24
C GLU A 218 0.85 24.49 15.00
N MET A 219 -0.24 25.17 14.63
CA MET A 219 -1.49 24.51 14.23
C MET A 219 -1.33 23.73 12.92
N GLY A 220 -0.62 24.31 11.94
CA GLY A 220 -0.29 23.65 10.67
C GLY A 220 0.56 22.40 10.86
N LYS A 221 1.59 22.47 11.72
CA LYS A 221 2.43 21.32 12.07
C LYS A 221 1.61 20.19 12.69
N LYS A 222 0.72 20.50 13.63
CA LYS A 222 -0.16 19.49 14.24
C LYS A 222 -1.10 18.84 13.21
N LYS A 223 -1.68 19.63 12.30
CA LYS A 223 -2.51 19.10 11.21
C LYS A 223 -1.73 18.16 10.29
N ILE A 224 -0.47 18.50 9.98
CA ILE A 224 0.39 17.65 9.16
C ILE A 224 0.74 16.35 9.89
N GLN A 225 1.01 16.41 11.20
CA GLN A 225 1.25 15.22 12.02
C GLN A 225 0.03 14.29 12.04
N GLU A 226 -1.16 14.84 12.32
CA GLU A 226 -2.42 14.07 12.31
C GLU A 226 -2.73 13.49 10.92
N PHE A 227 -2.51 14.26 9.86
CA PHE A 227 -2.68 13.82 8.49
C PHE A 227 -1.70 12.69 8.13
N ALA A 228 -0.41 12.85 8.47
CA ALA A 228 0.62 11.87 8.17
C ALA A 228 0.35 10.54 8.88
N LEU A 229 -0.05 10.59 10.16
CA LEU A 229 -0.46 9.40 10.91
C LEU A 229 -1.68 8.72 10.29
N LYS A 230 -2.73 9.48 10.00
CA LYS A 230 -3.97 8.94 9.43
C LYS A 230 -3.71 8.28 8.07
N GLN A 231 -2.91 8.92 7.23
CA GLN A 231 -2.56 8.40 5.91
C GLN A 231 -1.69 7.14 6.01
N ASN A 232 -0.69 7.13 6.89
CA ASN A 232 0.15 5.95 7.11
C ASN A 232 -0.65 4.80 7.72
N LEU A 233 -1.60 5.06 8.62
CA LEU A 233 -2.51 4.05 9.18
C LEU A 233 -3.36 3.41 8.08
N GLN A 234 -3.97 4.22 7.20
CA GLN A 234 -4.74 3.73 6.06
C GLN A 234 -3.86 2.90 5.11
N THR A 235 -2.64 3.35 4.86
CA THR A 235 -1.65 2.64 4.02
C THR A 235 -1.29 1.28 4.63
N LEU A 236 -1.00 1.24 5.94
CA LEU A 236 -0.71 -0.02 6.64
C LEU A 236 -1.90 -0.96 6.61
N HIS A 237 -3.12 -0.45 6.78
CA HIS A 237 -4.33 -1.26 6.68
C HIS A 237 -4.45 -1.95 5.32
N ASN A 238 -4.25 -1.19 4.23
CA ASN A 238 -4.28 -1.74 2.88
C ASN A 238 -3.18 -2.79 2.67
N ARG A 239 -1.94 -2.53 3.12
CA ARG A 239 -0.80 -3.45 2.97
C ARG A 239 -0.93 -4.74 3.78
N ILE A 240 -1.53 -4.67 4.96
CA ILE A 240 -1.69 -5.87 5.80
C ILE A 240 -2.76 -6.79 5.23
N ASN A 241 -3.80 -6.25 4.58
CA ASN A 241 -4.75 -7.07 3.84
C ASN A 241 -4.06 -7.88 2.73
N GLU A 242 -2.94 -7.41 2.18
CA GLU A 242 -2.11 -8.14 1.19
C GLU A 242 -1.39 -9.35 1.78
N LEU A 243 -1.02 -9.27 3.07
CA LEU A 243 -0.38 -10.38 3.78
C LEU A 243 -1.34 -11.55 4.02
N GLY A 244 -2.63 -11.40 3.71
CA GLY A 244 -3.66 -12.42 3.93
C GLY A 244 -3.95 -12.66 5.42
N VAL A 245 -3.60 -11.69 6.27
CA VAL A 245 -3.88 -11.73 7.71
C VAL A 245 -5.35 -11.43 7.91
N ALA A 246 -6.08 -12.37 8.49
CA ALA A 246 -7.53 -12.30 8.58
C ALA A 246 -8.02 -11.11 9.43
N GLU A 247 -7.29 -10.72 10.48
CA GLU A 247 -7.71 -9.67 11.43
C GLU A 247 -6.51 -8.96 12.09
N PRO A 248 -5.93 -7.93 11.44
CA PRO A 248 -4.86 -7.16 12.05
C PRO A 248 -5.37 -6.08 12.99
N ILE A 249 -4.64 -5.82 14.07
CA ILE A 249 -4.90 -4.67 14.94
C ILE A 249 -3.88 -3.58 14.60
N ILE A 250 -4.38 -2.45 14.11
CA ILE A 250 -3.57 -1.28 13.74
C ILE A 250 -4.11 -0.10 14.52
N GLN A 251 -3.30 0.45 15.42
CA GLN A 251 -3.73 1.53 16.30
C GLN A 251 -2.65 2.59 16.41
N GLN A 252 -3.06 3.85 16.49
CA GLN A 252 -2.16 4.93 16.81
C GLN A 252 -1.75 4.85 18.28
N GLN A 253 -0.45 4.96 18.56
CA GLN A 253 0.10 5.08 19.91
C GLN A 253 0.82 6.42 20.05
N GLY A 254 0.26 7.33 20.83
CA GLY A 254 0.84 8.66 21.02
C GLY A 254 0.74 9.56 19.77
N LEU A 255 1.71 10.44 19.58
CA LEU A 255 1.67 11.49 18.54
C LEU A 255 2.36 11.11 17.23
N ASP A 256 3.20 10.07 17.23
CA ASP A 256 4.04 9.71 16.08
C ASP A 256 4.24 8.20 15.90
N ARG A 257 3.53 7.35 16.67
CA ARG A 257 3.72 5.90 16.59
C ARG A 257 2.44 5.16 16.21
N ILE A 258 2.63 4.00 15.59
CA ILE A 258 1.58 3.08 15.18
C ILE A 258 1.95 1.69 15.69
N VAL A 259 1.06 1.09 16.46
CA VAL A 259 1.12 -0.30 16.89
C VAL A 259 0.45 -1.16 15.83
N VAL A 260 1.16 -2.20 15.39
CA VAL A 260 0.66 -3.20 14.46
C VAL A 260 0.81 -4.58 15.09
N GLN A 261 -0.30 -5.31 15.18
CA GLN A 261 -0.32 -6.70 15.64
C GLN A 261 -0.86 -7.57 14.52
N LEU A 262 -0.09 -8.60 14.16
CA LEU A 262 -0.43 -9.55 13.11
C LEU A 262 -0.51 -10.96 13.70
N PRO A 263 -1.69 -11.40 14.17
CA PRO A 263 -1.88 -12.74 14.69
C PRO A 263 -1.69 -13.80 13.60
N GLY A 264 -1.05 -14.92 13.95
CA GLY A 264 -0.85 -16.05 13.05
C GLY A 264 0.24 -15.85 11.97
N VAL A 265 0.88 -14.69 11.90
CA VAL A 265 2.02 -14.45 11.00
C VAL A 265 3.27 -15.07 11.59
N GLN A 266 3.82 -16.06 10.89
CA GLN A 266 5.04 -16.76 11.34
C GLN A 266 6.32 -16.20 10.71
N ASP A 267 6.26 -15.58 9.53
CA ASP A 267 7.42 -15.00 8.84
C ASP A 267 7.53 -13.49 9.13
N THR A 268 8.34 -13.15 10.13
CA THR A 268 8.50 -11.76 10.59
C THR A 268 9.26 -10.90 9.58
N ALA A 269 10.23 -11.47 8.89
CA ALA A 269 11.06 -10.78 7.91
C ALA A 269 10.22 -10.32 6.71
N LYS A 270 9.34 -11.20 6.23
CA LYS A 270 8.41 -10.89 5.14
C LYS A 270 7.39 -9.83 5.54
N ALA A 271 6.85 -9.91 6.77
CA ALA A 271 5.95 -8.89 7.29
C ALA A 271 6.65 -7.52 7.37
N LYS A 272 7.89 -7.49 7.88
CA LYS A 272 8.72 -6.30 7.96
C LYS A 272 9.00 -5.67 6.60
N GLU A 273 9.28 -6.50 5.60
CA GLU A 273 9.46 -6.03 4.23
C GLU A 273 8.20 -5.31 3.73
N ILE A 274 7.03 -5.95 3.75
CA ILE A 274 5.79 -5.35 3.24
C ILE A 274 5.40 -4.06 4.00
N LEU A 275 5.53 -4.05 5.33
CA LEU A 275 5.22 -2.88 6.15
C LEU A 275 6.22 -1.73 5.93
N GLY A 276 7.50 -2.04 5.72
CA GLY A 276 8.58 -1.07 5.58
C GLY A 276 8.79 -0.53 4.16
N ARG A 277 8.14 -1.10 3.13
CA ARG A 277 8.30 -0.65 1.73
C ARG A 277 7.87 0.81 1.55
N THR A 278 8.75 1.69 1.09
CA THR A 278 8.38 3.07 0.70
C THR A 278 8.21 3.12 -0.81
N ALA A 279 7.06 2.68 -1.31
CA ALA A 279 6.67 2.87 -2.71
C ALA A 279 6.05 4.27 -2.85
N THR A 280 6.60 5.10 -3.73
CA THR A 280 6.00 6.38 -4.13
C THR A 280 5.63 6.30 -5.60
N LEU A 281 4.42 6.72 -5.92
CA LEU A 281 3.94 6.80 -7.29
C LEU A 281 3.98 8.25 -7.75
N GLU A 282 4.52 8.45 -8.94
CA GLU A 282 4.59 9.76 -9.58
C GLU A 282 4.07 9.68 -11.00
N ILE A 283 3.30 10.70 -11.37
CA ILE A 283 2.76 10.86 -12.71
C ILE A 283 3.46 12.07 -13.33
N ARG A 284 4.13 11.83 -14.46
CA ARG A 284 4.93 12.81 -15.17
C ARG A 284 4.65 12.75 -16.68
N LEU A 285 4.85 13.87 -17.38
CA LEU A 285 4.69 13.91 -18.84
C LEU A 285 5.93 13.33 -19.52
N VAL A 286 5.72 12.57 -20.60
CA VAL A 286 6.79 12.16 -21.50
C VAL A 286 7.20 13.36 -22.37
N ASP A 287 8.50 13.56 -22.58
CA ASP A 287 8.99 14.63 -23.46
C ASP A 287 9.08 14.15 -24.90
N GLU A 288 7.94 14.14 -25.60
CA GLU A 288 7.86 13.72 -27.00
C GLU A 288 8.72 14.58 -27.94
N ASP A 289 8.90 15.86 -27.61
CA ASP A 289 9.60 16.85 -28.44
C ASP A 289 11.12 16.60 -28.53
N LYS A 290 11.67 15.76 -27.66
CA LYS A 290 13.10 15.43 -27.58
C LYS A 290 13.40 13.94 -27.79
N THR A 291 12.47 13.21 -28.43
CA THR A 291 12.60 11.76 -28.66
C THR A 291 13.40 11.37 -29.92
N ASP A 292 14.11 12.31 -30.54
CA ASP A 292 14.98 12.01 -31.68
C ASP A 292 16.03 10.96 -31.32
N ILE A 293 16.36 10.08 -32.27
CA ILE A 293 17.30 8.96 -32.09
C ILE A 293 18.63 9.45 -31.53
N ALA A 294 19.14 10.58 -32.03
CA ALA A 294 20.39 11.19 -31.55
C ALA A 294 20.30 11.67 -30.09
N THR A 295 19.14 12.16 -29.66
CA THR A 295 18.90 12.65 -28.29
C THR A 295 18.75 11.48 -27.32
N LEU A 296 18.09 10.40 -27.75
CA LEU A 296 17.98 9.17 -26.96
C LEU A 296 19.33 8.46 -26.80
N GLU A 297 20.13 8.38 -27.86
CA GLU A 297 21.48 7.80 -27.80
C GLU A 297 22.43 8.61 -26.91
N SER A 298 22.34 9.95 -26.94
CA SER A 298 23.14 10.81 -26.07
C SER A 298 22.69 10.76 -24.62
N ALA A 299 21.38 10.69 -24.36
CA ALA A 299 20.84 10.47 -23.03
C ALA A 299 21.28 9.11 -22.46
N GLN A 300 21.27 8.04 -23.26
CA GLN A 300 21.77 6.72 -22.84
C GLN A 300 23.26 6.72 -22.49
N LYS A 301 24.04 7.62 -23.09
CA LYS A 301 25.47 7.86 -22.77
C LYS A 301 25.67 8.79 -21.56
N GLY A 302 24.60 9.21 -20.89
CA GLY A 302 24.64 10.03 -19.66
C GLY A 302 24.39 11.53 -19.88
N ASN A 303 24.18 11.98 -21.12
CA ASN A 303 23.89 13.38 -21.44
C ASN A 303 22.38 13.61 -21.60
N THR A 304 21.63 13.52 -20.50
CA THR A 304 20.18 13.75 -20.52
C THR A 304 19.87 15.25 -20.73
N PRO A 305 18.92 15.60 -21.61
CA PRO A 305 18.50 16.98 -21.80
C PRO A 305 18.06 17.66 -20.50
N PHE A 306 18.31 18.97 -20.39
CA PHE A 306 17.89 19.73 -19.22
C PHE A 306 16.36 19.69 -19.06
N GLY A 307 15.92 19.39 -17.85
CA GLY A 307 14.50 19.28 -17.51
C GLY A 307 13.91 17.87 -17.64
N ASP A 308 14.68 16.89 -18.11
CA ASP A 308 14.21 15.51 -18.31
C ASP A 308 15.04 14.49 -17.53
N ASP A 309 14.41 13.35 -17.25
CA ASP A 309 15.01 12.13 -16.72
C ASP A 309 14.83 11.00 -17.75
N LEU A 310 15.86 10.18 -17.91
CA LEU A 310 15.82 9.01 -18.79
C LEU A 310 15.44 7.77 -17.98
N PHE A 311 14.37 7.10 -18.39
CA PHE A 311 13.98 5.81 -17.85
C PHE A 311 13.87 4.76 -18.96
N LYS A 312 13.70 3.50 -18.56
CA LYS A 312 13.32 2.42 -19.46
C LYS A 312 11.86 2.06 -19.18
N ASP A 313 11.06 2.02 -20.23
CA ASP A 313 9.72 1.45 -20.18
C ASP A 313 9.79 -0.07 -20.00
N ARG A 314 8.65 -0.73 -19.74
CA ARG A 314 8.57 -2.19 -19.50
C ARG A 314 9.20 -3.03 -20.61
N ASP A 315 9.17 -2.51 -21.85
CA ASP A 315 9.71 -3.18 -23.04
C ASP A 315 11.22 -2.93 -23.22
N GLY A 316 11.89 -2.33 -22.22
CA GLY A 316 13.29 -1.94 -22.27
C GLY A 316 13.59 -0.72 -23.14
N ARG A 317 12.55 -0.08 -23.69
CA ARG A 317 12.68 1.11 -24.55
C ARG A 317 13.00 2.34 -23.71
N ALA A 318 13.98 3.12 -24.15
CA ALA A 318 14.34 4.38 -23.54
C ALA A 318 13.18 5.39 -23.69
N ILE A 319 12.80 6.02 -22.58
CA ILE A 319 11.77 7.05 -22.53
C ILE A 319 12.26 8.25 -21.73
N LEU A 320 12.14 9.44 -22.33
CA LEU A 320 12.44 10.71 -21.66
C LEU A 320 11.18 11.22 -20.98
N VAL A 321 11.30 11.49 -19.68
CA VAL A 321 10.19 11.94 -18.85
C VAL A 321 10.57 13.27 -18.22
N LYS A 322 9.68 14.25 -18.27
CA LYS A 322 9.92 15.57 -17.68
C LYS A 322 10.11 15.44 -16.17
N LYS A 323 11.05 16.20 -15.60
CA LYS A 323 11.33 16.24 -14.15
C LYS A 323 10.15 16.76 -13.32
N ASN A 324 9.25 17.51 -13.93
CA ASN A 324 8.11 18.10 -13.23
C ASN A 324 7.07 17.02 -12.88
N VAL A 325 6.84 16.81 -11.59
CA VAL A 325 5.81 15.91 -11.07
C VAL A 325 4.44 16.58 -11.19
N LEU A 326 3.52 15.95 -11.90
CA LEU A 326 2.17 16.47 -12.11
C LEU A 326 1.21 16.02 -11.00
N LEU A 327 1.29 14.74 -10.65
CA LEU A 327 0.47 14.13 -9.63
C LEU A 327 1.25 13.04 -8.92
N THR A 328 1.03 12.91 -7.62
CA THR A 328 1.60 11.86 -6.79
C THR A 328 0.51 10.88 -6.34
N GLY A 329 0.91 9.67 -5.95
CA GLY A 329 -0.02 8.62 -5.51
C GLY A 329 -0.83 8.95 -4.25
N ASP A 330 -0.47 9.99 -3.49
CA ASP A 330 -1.25 10.49 -2.34
C ASP A 330 -2.60 11.11 -2.77
N ARG A 331 -2.77 11.43 -4.05
CA ARG A 331 -4.03 11.95 -4.63
C ARG A 331 -4.95 10.85 -5.15
N ILE A 332 -4.55 9.59 -5.02
CA ILE A 332 -5.35 8.41 -5.36
C ILE A 332 -6.11 7.98 -4.12
N THR A 333 -7.44 7.94 -4.19
CA THR A 333 -8.31 7.50 -3.09
C THR A 333 -8.64 6.02 -3.19
N ASP A 334 -8.74 5.49 -4.41
CA ASP A 334 -9.00 4.07 -4.66
C ASP A 334 -8.44 3.65 -6.01
N ALA A 335 -8.11 2.37 -6.15
CA ALA A 335 -7.72 1.75 -7.40
C ALA A 335 -8.20 0.30 -7.46
N GLY A 336 -8.75 -0.13 -8.59
CA GLY A 336 -9.27 -1.47 -8.79
C GLY A 336 -9.04 -1.99 -10.21
N PRO A 337 -8.86 -3.31 -10.39
CA PRO A 337 -8.76 -3.90 -11.71
C PRO A 337 -10.10 -3.81 -12.43
N GLY A 338 -10.05 -3.68 -13.75
CA GLY A 338 -11.22 -3.62 -14.60
C GLY A 338 -10.95 -4.18 -15.98
N VAL A 339 -11.98 -4.21 -16.80
CA VAL A 339 -11.91 -4.60 -18.20
C VAL A 339 -12.47 -3.46 -19.02
N ASP A 340 -11.71 -3.02 -20.01
CA ASP A 340 -12.17 -2.03 -20.98
C ASP A 340 -13.25 -2.65 -21.85
N GLN A 341 -14.47 -2.10 -21.80
CA GLN A 341 -15.63 -2.63 -22.52
C GLN A 341 -15.46 -2.57 -24.04
N GLN A 342 -14.63 -1.65 -24.55
CA GLN A 342 -14.44 -1.49 -25.99
C GLN A 342 -13.36 -2.42 -26.55
N SER A 343 -12.22 -2.55 -25.86
CA SER A 343 -11.08 -3.33 -26.35
C SER A 343 -11.00 -4.74 -25.76
N GLY A 344 -11.77 -5.05 -24.71
CA GLY A 344 -11.67 -6.29 -23.95
C GLY A 344 -10.35 -6.43 -23.17
N ARG A 345 -9.51 -5.39 -23.15
CA ARG A 345 -8.21 -5.40 -22.48
C ARG A 345 -8.36 -5.09 -21.00
N SER A 346 -7.43 -5.63 -20.22
CA SER A 346 -7.35 -5.35 -18.79
C SER A 346 -6.86 -3.92 -18.52
N VAL A 347 -7.50 -3.27 -17.55
CA VAL A 347 -7.24 -1.87 -17.19
C VAL A 347 -7.29 -1.70 -15.68
N VAL A 348 -6.74 -0.60 -15.19
CA VAL A 348 -6.89 -0.21 -13.79
C VAL A 348 -7.74 1.04 -13.71
N HIS A 349 -8.86 0.95 -13.00
CA HIS A 349 -9.68 2.11 -12.66
C HIS A 349 -9.10 2.76 -11.41
N VAL A 350 -8.83 4.06 -11.50
CA VAL A 350 -8.27 4.86 -10.42
C VAL A 350 -9.23 5.98 -10.09
N THR A 351 -9.50 6.19 -8.81
CA THR A 351 -10.26 7.33 -8.30
C THR A 351 -9.31 8.33 -7.65
N LEU A 352 -9.44 9.59 -8.04
CA LEU A 352 -8.66 10.70 -7.52
C LEU A 352 -9.47 11.50 -6.49
N ASP A 353 -8.78 12.15 -5.55
CA ASP A 353 -9.40 13.14 -4.67
C ASP A 353 -9.84 14.41 -5.45
N GLY A 354 -10.60 15.30 -4.80
CA GLY A 354 -11.10 16.51 -5.46
C GLY A 354 -10.02 17.44 -6.01
N ARG A 355 -8.84 17.49 -5.38
CA ARG A 355 -7.70 18.30 -5.86
C ARG A 355 -7.01 17.63 -7.04
N GLY A 356 -6.70 16.35 -6.92
CA GLY A 356 -6.10 15.52 -7.96
C GLY A 356 -6.96 15.49 -9.22
N SER A 357 -8.28 15.36 -9.09
CA SER A 357 -9.23 15.43 -10.20
C SER A 357 -9.12 16.74 -10.99
N ASN A 358 -9.00 17.89 -10.31
CA ASN A 358 -8.88 19.19 -10.97
C ASN A 358 -7.52 19.38 -11.66
N ILE A 359 -6.43 18.98 -10.99
CA ILE A 359 -5.08 19.02 -11.57
C ILE A 359 -5.03 18.13 -12.81
N PHE A 360 -5.52 16.90 -12.70
CA PHE A 360 -5.51 15.92 -13.78
C PHE A 360 -6.38 16.37 -14.96
N LYS A 361 -7.54 16.98 -14.71
CA LYS A 361 -8.40 17.59 -15.74
C LYS A 361 -7.65 18.67 -16.54
N GLN A 362 -6.97 19.58 -15.85
CA GLN A 362 -6.22 20.64 -16.52
C GLN A 362 -5.04 20.08 -17.35
N VAL A 363 -4.25 19.19 -16.75
CA VAL A 363 -3.09 18.57 -17.40
C VAL A 363 -3.52 17.79 -18.64
N THR A 364 -4.57 16.99 -18.55
CA THR A 364 -5.05 16.18 -19.69
C THR A 364 -5.63 17.05 -20.80
N ARG A 365 -6.33 18.14 -20.47
CA ARG A 365 -6.83 19.11 -21.46
C ARG A 365 -5.72 19.77 -22.27
N GLU A 366 -4.61 20.14 -21.62
CA GLU A 366 -3.49 20.84 -22.26
C GLU A 366 -2.55 19.89 -23.03
N ASN A 367 -2.62 18.58 -22.79
CA ASN A 367 -1.66 17.59 -23.29
C ASN A 367 -2.32 16.41 -24.02
N VAL A 368 -3.48 16.63 -24.65
CA VAL A 368 -4.12 15.61 -25.51
C VAL A 368 -3.16 15.17 -26.61
N GLY A 369 -3.05 13.85 -26.82
CA GLY A 369 -2.13 13.24 -27.79
C GLY A 369 -0.73 12.95 -27.26
N LYS A 370 -0.35 13.45 -26.07
CA LYS A 370 0.96 13.17 -25.45
C LYS A 370 0.88 11.97 -24.51
N ARG A 371 2.01 11.29 -24.28
CA ARG A 371 2.10 10.20 -23.29
C ARG A 371 2.27 10.72 -21.87
N LEU A 372 1.66 10.01 -20.93
CA LEU A 372 1.72 10.27 -19.51
C LEU A 372 2.37 9.07 -18.81
N ALA A 373 3.58 9.23 -18.30
CA ALA A 373 4.32 8.18 -17.62
C ALA A 373 3.87 8.06 -16.16
N ILE A 374 3.56 6.84 -15.74
CA ILE A 374 3.34 6.47 -14.35
C ILE A 374 4.61 5.77 -13.86
N LEU A 375 5.27 6.38 -12.88
CA LEU A 375 6.54 5.95 -12.31
C LEU A 375 6.30 5.40 -10.91
N LEU A 376 6.89 4.25 -10.63
CA LEU A 376 6.99 3.67 -9.30
C LEU A 376 8.42 3.87 -8.81
N ILE A 377 8.56 4.54 -7.67
CA ILE A 377 9.84 4.80 -7.02
C ILE A 377 9.91 3.94 -5.76
N GLU A 378 10.83 3.00 -5.73
CA GLU A 378 11.07 2.12 -4.60
C GLU A 378 12.57 1.99 -4.32
N LYS A 379 13.00 2.24 -3.07
CA LYS A 379 14.42 2.12 -2.64
C LYS A 379 15.41 2.90 -3.54
N GLY A 380 14.98 4.02 -4.12
CA GLY A 380 15.78 4.84 -5.02
C GLY A 380 15.89 4.32 -6.47
N GLN A 381 15.18 3.22 -6.79
CA GLN A 381 14.99 2.75 -8.15
C GLN A 381 13.65 3.26 -8.67
N THR A 382 13.67 3.80 -9.89
CA THR A 382 12.46 4.29 -10.57
C THR A 382 12.15 3.35 -11.72
N GLU A 383 10.95 2.76 -11.70
CA GLU A 383 10.43 1.90 -12.75
C GLU A 383 9.23 2.59 -13.43
N VAL A 384 9.20 2.56 -14.76
CA VAL A 384 8.03 3.02 -15.52
C VAL A 384 7.02 1.88 -15.55
N VAL A 385 5.89 2.06 -14.86
CA VAL A 385 4.82 1.07 -14.83
C VAL A 385 4.11 1.02 -16.18
N THR A 386 3.73 2.19 -16.70
CA THR A 386 3.11 2.34 -18.02
C THR A 386 3.16 3.80 -18.46
N ALA A 387 3.12 4.04 -19.77
CA ALA A 387 3.10 5.37 -20.37
C ALA A 387 1.99 5.52 -21.44
N PRO A 388 0.70 5.46 -21.06
CA PRO A 388 -0.40 5.56 -22.00
C PRO A 388 -0.51 6.96 -22.63
N VAL A 389 -1.12 7.02 -23.81
CA VAL A 389 -1.44 8.28 -24.50
C VAL A 389 -2.71 8.89 -23.93
N ILE A 390 -2.69 10.20 -23.67
CA ILE A 390 -3.87 10.97 -23.28
C ILE A 390 -4.78 11.13 -24.49
N GLN A 391 -5.94 10.47 -24.49
CA GLN A 391 -6.87 10.49 -25.64
C GLN A 391 -7.81 11.70 -25.62
N GLN A 392 -8.21 12.15 -24.43
CA GLN A 392 -9.15 13.25 -24.24
C GLN A 392 -8.96 13.88 -22.86
N GLU A 393 -9.61 15.02 -22.62
CA GLU A 393 -9.71 15.62 -21.28
C GLU A 393 -10.41 14.65 -20.32
N ILE A 394 -9.78 14.36 -19.17
CA ILE A 394 -10.32 13.47 -18.16
C ILE A 394 -10.81 14.28 -16.97
N GLY A 395 -12.14 14.48 -16.91
CA GLY A 395 -12.81 15.13 -15.79
C GLY A 395 -13.52 14.13 -14.85
N GLY A 396 -13.86 14.58 -13.65
CA GLY A 396 -14.71 13.80 -12.73
C GLY A 396 -13.97 12.80 -11.83
N GLY A 397 -12.64 12.80 -11.85
CA GLY A 397 -11.80 12.09 -10.87
C GLY A 397 -11.69 10.58 -11.08
N ARG A 398 -12.31 10.01 -12.11
CA ARG A 398 -12.13 8.60 -12.48
C ARG A 398 -11.21 8.51 -13.69
N VAL A 399 -10.12 7.78 -13.54
CA VAL A 399 -9.10 7.57 -14.57
C VAL A 399 -9.05 6.09 -14.90
N GLN A 400 -8.84 5.78 -16.18
CA GLN A 400 -8.60 4.43 -16.65
C GLN A 400 -7.15 4.34 -17.15
N ILE A 401 -6.34 3.52 -16.48
CA ILE A 401 -4.97 3.23 -16.88
C ILE A 401 -5.00 2.00 -17.78
N SER A 402 -4.60 2.18 -19.04
CA SER A 402 -4.58 1.12 -20.04
C SER A 402 -3.17 0.53 -20.22
N GLY A 403 -3.13 -0.55 -21.00
CA GLY A 403 -1.88 -1.23 -21.35
C GLY A 403 -1.48 -2.30 -20.34
N MET A 404 -2.40 -2.96 -19.64
CA MET A 404 -2.06 -4.14 -18.84
C MET A 404 -2.00 -5.36 -19.77
N ASN A 405 -1.01 -6.24 -19.62
CA ASN A 405 -0.89 -7.45 -20.44
C ASN A 405 -1.82 -8.57 -19.97
N SER A 406 -2.24 -8.55 -18.70
CA SER A 406 -3.15 -9.52 -18.12
C SER A 406 -4.13 -8.89 -17.11
N PRO A 407 -5.28 -9.54 -16.85
CA PRO A 407 -6.21 -9.12 -15.79
C PRO A 407 -5.54 -8.99 -14.43
N GLN A 408 -4.48 -9.74 -14.23
CA GLN A 408 -3.82 -9.81 -12.94
C GLN A 408 -2.64 -8.86 -12.79
N GLU A 409 -1.96 -8.50 -13.88
CA GLU A 409 -1.11 -7.30 -13.87
C GLU A 409 -1.94 -6.07 -13.46
N ALA A 410 -3.19 -5.98 -13.93
CA ALA A 410 -4.11 -4.94 -13.49
C ALA A 410 -4.41 -5.04 -11.97
N THR A 411 -4.58 -6.24 -11.43
CA THR A 411 -4.76 -6.46 -9.99
C THR A 411 -3.53 -6.02 -9.20
N ASP A 412 -2.34 -6.45 -9.59
CA ASP A 412 -1.08 -6.15 -8.90
C ASP A 412 -0.80 -4.65 -8.91
N ILE A 413 -0.96 -4.00 -10.06
CA ILE A 413 -0.80 -2.55 -10.17
C ILE A 413 -1.90 -1.84 -9.39
N SER A 414 -3.17 -2.28 -9.45
CA SER A 414 -4.23 -1.67 -8.64
C SER A 414 -3.93 -1.75 -7.15
N LEU A 415 -3.28 -2.83 -6.72
CA LEU A 415 -2.89 -3.00 -5.33
C LEU A 415 -1.78 -2.03 -4.96
N LEU A 416 -0.74 -1.91 -5.77
CA LEU A 416 0.33 -0.92 -5.57
C LEU A 416 -0.21 0.52 -5.56
N LEU A 417 -1.14 0.83 -6.46
CA LEU A 417 -1.80 2.15 -6.52
C LEU A 417 -2.67 2.41 -5.28
N ARG A 418 -3.38 1.39 -4.78
CA ARG A 418 -4.27 1.48 -3.59
C ARG A 418 -3.52 1.46 -2.27
N ALA A 419 -2.40 0.72 -2.20
CA ALA A 419 -1.48 0.76 -1.07
C ALA A 419 -1.02 2.20 -0.82
N GLY A 420 -0.98 3.02 -1.88
CA GLY A 420 -0.75 4.45 -1.79
C GLY A 420 0.68 4.78 -1.39
N ALA A 421 1.04 6.05 -1.58
CA ALA A 421 2.30 6.54 -1.04
C ALA A 421 2.13 6.76 0.47
N LEU A 422 3.13 6.32 1.25
CA LEU A 422 3.24 6.74 2.63
C LEU A 422 3.34 8.28 2.67
N ALA A 423 2.67 8.89 3.64
CA ALA A 423 2.81 10.33 3.89
C ALA A 423 4.24 10.64 4.34
N ALA A 424 4.80 9.78 5.19
CA ALA A 424 6.20 9.82 5.58
C ALA A 424 6.78 8.43 5.80
N PRO A 425 8.11 8.26 5.65
CA PRO A 425 8.80 7.04 6.03
C PRO A 425 8.51 6.64 7.48
N MET A 426 8.56 5.33 7.74
CA MET A 426 8.39 4.78 9.09
C MET A 426 9.56 3.89 9.43
N GLN A 427 9.91 3.85 10.71
CA GLN A 427 10.95 2.98 11.25
C GLN A 427 10.35 2.07 12.31
N ILE A 428 10.75 0.80 12.32
CA ILE A 428 10.37 -0.13 13.39
C ILE A 428 11.27 0.14 14.58
N ILE A 429 10.69 0.61 15.69
CA ILE A 429 11.42 0.90 16.93
C ILE A 429 11.34 -0.25 17.92
N GLU A 430 10.32 -1.10 17.81
CA GLU A 430 10.17 -2.28 18.63
C GLU A 430 9.57 -3.43 17.81
N GLU A 431 10.13 -4.62 17.98
CA GLU A 431 9.69 -5.86 17.36
C GLU A 431 9.61 -6.93 18.46
N ARG A 432 8.43 -7.53 18.62
CA ARG A 432 8.23 -8.70 19.48
C ARG A 432 7.56 -9.79 18.68
N THR A 433 8.11 -10.99 18.77
CA THR A 433 7.53 -12.18 18.15
C THR A 433 7.02 -13.09 19.25
N VAL A 434 5.75 -13.46 19.20
CA VAL A 434 5.16 -14.42 20.12
C VAL A 434 5.09 -15.76 19.40
N GLY A 435 5.83 -16.74 19.92
CA GLY A 435 5.82 -18.09 19.37
C GLY A 435 4.46 -18.78 19.57
N PRO A 436 3.97 -19.59 18.60
CA PRO A 436 2.71 -20.31 18.73
C PRO A 436 2.64 -21.24 19.96
N SER A 437 3.79 -21.77 20.40
CA SER A 437 3.89 -22.67 21.56
C SER A 437 3.50 -22.01 22.88
N MET A 438 3.86 -20.73 23.08
CA MET A 438 3.48 -19.97 24.27
C MET A 438 1.97 -19.70 24.32
N GLY A 439 1.36 -19.48 23.15
CA GLY A 439 -0.08 -19.31 23.03
C GLY A 439 -0.85 -20.60 23.33
N GLU A 440 -0.36 -21.73 22.82
CA GLU A 440 -0.94 -23.04 23.11
C GLU A 440 -0.92 -23.37 24.62
N GLU A 441 0.17 -23.04 25.31
CA GLU A 441 0.28 -23.21 26.75
C GLU A 441 -0.73 -22.34 27.52
N ASN A 442 -0.90 -21.07 27.12
CA ASN A 442 -1.88 -20.17 27.71
C ASN A 442 -3.32 -20.68 27.51
N ILE A 443 -3.63 -21.20 26.32
CA ILE A 443 -4.95 -21.81 26.03
C ILE A 443 -5.17 -23.03 26.93
N LYS A 444 -4.19 -23.93 27.03
CA LYS A 444 -4.27 -25.13 27.88
C LYS A 444 -4.51 -24.76 29.34
N ARG A 445 -3.74 -23.80 29.88
CA ARG A 445 -3.92 -23.31 31.25
C ARG A 445 -5.31 -22.69 31.46
N GLY A 446 -5.81 -21.90 30.50
CA GLY A 446 -7.15 -21.30 30.58
C GLY A 446 -8.27 -22.34 30.60
N ILE A 447 -8.20 -23.37 29.75
CA ILE A 447 -9.18 -24.47 29.71
C ILE A 447 -9.18 -25.28 31.02
N HIS A 448 -8.01 -25.44 31.65
CA HIS A 448 -7.84 -26.21 32.90
C HIS A 448 -7.89 -25.33 34.16
N SER A 449 -8.23 -24.03 34.04
CA SER A 449 -8.23 -23.07 35.16
C SER A 449 -9.49 -23.15 36.05
N THR A 450 -10.36 -24.12 35.79
CA THR A 450 -11.60 -24.44 36.52
C THR A 450 -11.63 -25.94 36.74
#